data_AF-A0A812MT95-F1
#
_entry.id   AF-A0A812MT95-F1
#
_cell.length_a   1.000
_cell.length_b   1.000
_cell.length_c   1.000
_cell.angle_alpha   90.00
_cell.angle_beta   90.00
_cell.angle_gamma   90.00
#
_symmetry.space_group_name_H-M   'P 1'
#
loop_
_entity.id
_entity.type
_entity.pdbx_description
1 polymer ?
#
loop_
_entity_poly.entity_id
_entity_poly.type
_entity_poly.pdbx_seq_one_letter_code
_entity_poly.pdbx_strand_id
1 'polypeptide(L)'
;MSRTSSKDASTTTLHRIHRLLHQMEEEHAAEISRLKADVRRLSSASAASRHDRQPPITTAQPPTTPPSAPPADLLPEDNEGNEVLEQDSLRDAAACGGFPPPPTGTNLSRQDSPKFTDDAVAGSVSEIMTESRALFSPTLSVDLDAYDDNASFGEIEASPVRAIVYSLHGLPGSLLSGVETSTAKCKLVLKGESAEGCTDFVPLQQEQPHLPGQLSAPNAWTAVWEDMGTDVLIHVPNPLPETLKIELQIQGHETAIAEGLVTLNAERRKWALFGGGEVDAEIAVEKAETPAGRRRESTVKDRIVEKLERLFDVRDPMSKVVMPSDVSAAVKASRNKKSSQLTASLGPEDLEEVVVELKRIHAKAIDKDRKSRASSQQPVIAWKQFLDCIMLDDLPKYATGPVALNLFIVQQALLGDDMPSTGASGAYLMAYERLRKPVTRSQKWVNIVTAMSTAAIVISFIFLGLSLDIDPTWTGWIVLEGLCAAVFVAEVVVKSYVLTPRGYFCAGRESVWNLFDVFLSMVAVCETILNIVFATEGSEMRPGFLWWSWGQFDLELACHGLSCIGTRKAALLLRGLRLARILLLFFAQRREPT
;
A
#
# COMPACT_ATOMS: atom_id res chain seq x y z
N MET A 1 -6.79 -34.15 -61.00
CA MET A 1 -6.53 -32.72 -61.31
C MET A 1 -7.43 -31.85 -60.43
N SER A 2 -6.96 -31.40 -59.25
CA SER A 2 -7.64 -30.34 -58.43
C SER A 2 -6.91 -30.04 -57.11
N ARG A 3 -5.59 -29.79 -57.12
CA ARG A 3 -4.84 -29.40 -55.89
C ARG A 3 -3.94 -28.17 -56.01
N THR A 4 -4.17 -27.32 -57.02
CA THR A 4 -3.33 -26.12 -57.24
C THR A 4 -3.97 -24.79 -56.82
N SER A 5 -5.19 -24.75 -56.29
CA SER A 5 -5.90 -23.47 -56.06
C SER A 5 -5.76 -22.83 -54.67
N SER A 6 -5.07 -23.46 -53.71
CA SER A 6 -5.04 -22.97 -52.30
C SER A 6 -3.88 -22.01 -52.00
N LYS A 7 -2.78 -22.06 -52.76
CA LYS A 7 -1.57 -21.26 -52.49
C LYS A 7 -1.73 -19.77 -52.82
N ASP A 8 -2.62 -19.41 -53.74
CA ASP A 8 -2.79 -18.01 -54.18
C ASP A 8 -3.65 -17.17 -53.24
N ALA A 9 -4.48 -17.80 -52.39
CA ALA A 9 -5.30 -17.09 -51.41
C ALA A 9 -4.46 -16.59 -50.20
N SER A 10 -3.40 -17.33 -49.84
CA SER A 10 -2.56 -17.01 -48.68
C SER A 10 -1.62 -15.82 -48.96
N THR A 11 -1.02 -15.77 -50.15
CA THR A 11 -0.17 -14.65 -50.58
C THR A 11 -0.94 -13.34 -50.69
N THR A 12 -2.17 -13.38 -51.18
CA THR A 12 -3.03 -12.19 -51.30
C THR A 12 -3.38 -11.59 -49.93
N THR A 13 -3.59 -12.45 -48.93
CA THR A 13 -3.93 -12.00 -47.56
C THR A 13 -2.72 -11.37 -46.87
N LEU A 14 -1.54 -11.98 -47.01
CA LEU A 14 -0.30 -11.46 -46.43
C LEU A 14 0.09 -10.11 -47.04
N HIS A 15 -0.14 -9.94 -48.34
CA HIS A 15 0.13 -8.67 -49.02
C HIS A 15 -0.84 -7.56 -48.60
N ARG A 16 -2.09 -7.90 -48.22
CA ARG A 16 -3.07 -6.96 -47.68
C ARG A 16 -2.70 -6.50 -46.27
N ILE A 17 -2.22 -7.41 -45.42
CA ILE A 17 -1.75 -7.08 -44.06
C ILE A 17 -0.53 -6.16 -44.12
N HIS A 18 0.44 -6.46 -44.99
CA HIS A 18 1.63 -5.61 -45.15
C HIS A 18 1.27 -4.19 -45.62
N ARG A 19 0.26 -4.04 -46.49
CA ARG A 19 -0.23 -2.73 -46.92
C ARG A 19 -0.88 -1.94 -45.79
N LEU A 20 -1.64 -2.61 -44.93
CA LEU A 20 -2.29 -1.97 -43.78
C LEU A 20 -1.26 -1.51 -42.73
N LEU A 21 -0.23 -2.31 -42.47
CA LEU A 21 0.85 -1.92 -41.55
C LEU A 21 1.60 -0.68 -42.05
N HIS A 22 1.94 -0.63 -43.34
CA HIS A 22 2.60 0.55 -43.92
C HIS A 22 1.70 1.80 -43.88
N GLN A 23 0.40 1.64 -44.08
CA GLN A 23 -0.55 2.76 -43.97
C GLN A 23 -0.64 3.30 -42.53
N MET A 24 -0.66 2.41 -41.53
CA MET A 24 -0.64 2.81 -40.12
C MET A 24 0.64 3.54 -39.73
N GLU A 25 1.81 3.11 -40.25
CA GLU A 25 3.08 3.80 -40.02
C GLU A 25 3.08 5.22 -40.60
N GLU A 26 2.53 5.41 -41.81
CA GLU A 26 2.42 6.73 -42.44
C GLU A 26 1.45 7.66 -41.68
N GLU A 27 0.32 7.14 -41.22
CA GLU A 27 -0.65 7.90 -40.40
C GLU A 27 -0.02 8.35 -39.07
N HIS A 28 0.69 7.46 -38.38
CA HIS A 28 1.41 7.80 -37.15
C HIS A 28 2.53 8.83 -37.39
N ALA A 29 3.29 8.70 -38.48
CA ALA A 29 4.33 9.66 -38.83
C ALA A 29 3.76 11.06 -39.13
N ALA A 30 2.59 11.12 -39.79
CA ALA A 30 1.88 12.37 -40.06
C ALA A 30 1.36 13.03 -38.77
N GLU A 31 0.82 12.24 -37.83
CA GLU A 31 0.31 12.74 -36.56
C GLU A 31 1.44 13.28 -35.65
N ILE A 32 2.57 12.58 -35.58
CA ILE A 32 3.78 13.05 -34.88
C ILE A 32 4.26 14.38 -35.46
N SER A 33 4.19 14.53 -36.79
CA SER A 33 4.60 15.76 -37.47
C SER A 33 3.66 16.93 -37.15
N ARG A 34 2.34 16.68 -37.08
CA ARG A 34 1.34 17.68 -36.65
C ARG A 34 1.57 18.13 -35.21
N LEU A 35 1.76 17.19 -34.28
CA LEU A 35 2.02 17.50 -32.87
C LEU A 35 3.31 18.32 -32.68
N LYS A 36 4.37 18.00 -33.44
CA LYS A 36 5.60 18.80 -33.43
C LYS A 36 5.37 20.24 -33.92
N ALA A 37 4.50 20.44 -34.91
CA ALA A 37 4.17 21.78 -35.40
C ALA A 37 3.38 22.59 -34.36
N ASP A 38 2.43 21.97 -33.65
CA ASP A 38 1.64 22.62 -32.61
C ASP A 38 2.49 23.01 -31.40
N VAL A 39 3.42 22.16 -30.97
CA VAL A 39 4.38 22.49 -29.90
C VAL A 39 5.24 23.70 -30.27
N ARG A 40 5.70 23.81 -31.53
CA ARG A 40 6.44 24.99 -31.99
C ARG A 40 5.57 26.25 -31.98
N ARG A 41 4.30 26.16 -32.39
CA ARG A 41 3.36 27.29 -32.33
C ARG A 41 3.14 27.78 -30.90
N LEU A 42 2.92 26.87 -29.95
CA LEU A 42 2.75 27.21 -28.54
C LEU A 42 4.01 27.82 -27.94
N SER A 43 5.18 27.31 -28.29
CA SER A 43 6.47 27.88 -27.88
C SER A 43 6.66 29.31 -28.41
N SER A 44 6.30 29.57 -29.67
CA SER A 44 6.40 30.92 -30.26
C SER A 44 5.40 31.91 -29.65
N ALA A 45 4.18 31.46 -29.33
CA ALA A 45 3.17 32.30 -28.68
C ALA A 45 3.56 32.68 -27.24
N SER A 46 4.19 31.75 -26.51
CA SER A 46 4.72 32.01 -25.17
C SER A 46 5.87 33.03 -25.18
N ALA A 47 6.75 32.96 -26.18
CA ALA A 47 7.85 33.91 -26.34
C ALA A 47 7.35 35.33 -26.67
N ALA A 48 6.35 35.46 -27.54
CA ALA A 48 5.75 36.75 -27.89
C ALA A 48 5.07 37.44 -26.70
N SER A 49 4.37 36.67 -25.85
CA SER A 49 3.68 37.20 -24.66
C SER A 49 4.63 37.78 -23.59
N ARG A 50 5.91 37.36 -23.58
CA ARG A 50 6.91 37.87 -22.63
C ARG A 50 7.44 39.27 -22.97
N HIS A 51 7.34 39.74 -24.21
CA HIS A 51 7.94 41.02 -24.60
C HIS A 51 7.05 42.25 -24.36
N ASP A 52 5.74 42.06 -24.17
CA ASP A 52 4.77 43.16 -23.97
C ASP A 52 4.56 43.60 -22.50
N ARG A 53 5.37 43.12 -21.56
CA ARG A 53 5.25 43.47 -20.12
C ARG A 53 6.50 44.12 -19.52
N GLN A 54 7.08 45.10 -20.21
CA GLN A 54 7.97 46.07 -19.56
C GLN A 54 7.25 47.41 -19.37
N PRO A 55 6.92 47.82 -18.13
CA PRO A 55 6.37 49.14 -17.88
C PRO A 55 7.46 50.23 -18.05
N PRO A 56 7.08 51.46 -18.47
CA PRO A 56 8.02 52.54 -18.71
C PRO A 56 8.64 53.04 -17.40
N ILE A 57 9.97 53.05 -17.34
CA ILE A 57 10.76 53.59 -16.24
C ILE A 57 10.56 55.12 -16.23
N THR A 58 9.90 55.62 -15.18
CA THR A 58 9.75 57.06 -14.94
C THR A 58 10.86 57.52 -13.99
N THR A 59 11.74 58.38 -14.47
CA THR A 59 12.90 58.93 -13.76
C THR A 59 12.46 60.05 -12.81
N ALA A 60 12.67 59.89 -11.50
CA ALA A 60 12.41 60.92 -10.49
C ALA A 60 13.74 61.52 -9.96
N GLN A 61 13.77 62.85 -9.81
CA GLN A 61 14.89 63.65 -9.28
C GLN A 61 15.08 63.50 -7.75
N PRO A 62 16.30 63.75 -7.22
CA PRO A 62 16.59 63.67 -5.79
C PRO A 62 16.33 65.01 -5.07
N PRO A 63 15.91 65.00 -3.78
CA PRO A 63 15.80 66.22 -3.00
C PRO A 63 17.08 66.56 -2.23
N THR A 64 17.27 67.86 -2.12
CA THR A 64 18.30 68.65 -1.45
C THR A 64 18.28 68.57 0.09
N THR A 65 19.47 68.56 0.69
CA THR A 65 19.82 68.85 2.11
C THR A 65 19.50 70.31 2.51
N PRO A 66 19.28 70.64 3.81
CA PRO A 66 20.35 71.11 4.74
C PRO A 66 20.02 70.90 6.27
N PRO A 67 20.60 71.60 7.28
CA PRO A 67 21.98 71.48 7.80
C PRO A 67 22.10 71.30 9.36
N SER A 68 23.24 70.72 9.79
CA SER A 68 24.08 70.97 11.01
C SER A 68 23.53 71.29 12.43
N ALA A 69 23.73 70.32 13.36
CA ALA A 69 24.50 70.35 14.66
C ALA A 69 24.04 71.21 15.89
N PRO A 70 24.52 71.02 17.16
CA PRO A 70 25.23 69.93 17.89
C PRO A 70 24.67 69.67 19.36
N PRO A 71 25.44 69.31 20.43
CA PRO A 71 25.86 67.96 20.86
C PRO A 71 25.54 67.61 22.35
N ALA A 72 25.74 66.34 22.77
CA ALA A 72 26.02 65.80 24.13
C ALA A 72 25.57 64.32 24.17
N ASP A 73 26.12 63.33 24.88
CA ASP A 73 27.31 63.15 25.72
C ASP A 73 27.38 61.63 26.02
N LEU A 74 28.61 61.11 26.17
CA LEU A 74 29.06 60.03 27.08
C LEU A 74 28.56 58.55 26.96
N LEU A 75 29.53 57.71 26.55
CA LEU A 75 30.08 56.51 27.26
C LEU A 75 29.31 55.17 27.25
N PRO A 76 29.98 54.03 27.57
CA PRO A 76 30.38 53.04 26.56
C PRO A 76 29.77 51.66 26.87
N GLU A 77 29.95 50.64 26.02
CA GLU A 77 30.22 49.29 26.52
C GLU A 77 30.91 48.47 25.42
N ASP A 78 32.02 47.88 25.85
CA ASP A 78 32.85 46.91 25.17
C ASP A 78 32.07 45.61 24.91
N ASN A 79 32.44 44.83 23.89
CA ASN A 79 33.36 43.70 24.08
C ASN A 79 33.35 42.76 22.87
N GLU A 80 34.56 42.40 22.47
CA GLU A 80 34.93 41.30 21.57
C GLU A 80 34.44 39.97 22.17
N GLY A 81 33.96 39.01 21.39
CA GLY A 81 34.84 38.06 20.71
C GLY A 81 34.59 36.62 21.23
N ASN A 82 35.00 35.65 20.42
CA ASN A 82 34.98 34.19 20.65
C ASN A 82 33.65 33.44 20.53
N GLU A 83 33.55 32.65 19.45
CA GLU A 83 33.29 31.22 19.63
C GLU A 83 34.14 30.41 18.64
N VAL A 84 34.79 29.41 19.24
CA VAL A 84 35.91 28.60 18.76
C VAL A 84 35.38 27.26 18.28
N LEU A 85 36.05 26.71 17.25
CA LEU A 85 35.94 25.31 16.82
C LEU A 85 36.12 24.35 18.01
N GLU A 86 35.24 23.36 18.14
CA GLU A 86 35.64 22.05 18.70
C GLU A 86 35.14 20.91 17.80
N GLN A 87 36.13 20.19 17.27
CA GLN A 87 36.05 18.89 16.65
C GLN A 87 36.79 17.91 17.58
N ASP A 88 36.30 16.66 17.57
CA ASP A 88 36.92 15.43 18.06
C ASP A 88 37.05 15.21 19.57
N SER A 89 36.32 14.22 20.08
CA SER A 89 36.84 12.85 20.30
C SER A 89 36.04 12.10 21.37
N LEU A 90 35.63 10.86 21.10
CA LEU A 90 35.75 9.73 22.04
C LEU A 90 35.25 8.42 21.42
N ARG A 91 36.21 7.52 21.25
CA ARG A 91 36.07 6.07 21.07
C ARG A 91 35.99 5.40 22.46
N ASP A 92 35.51 4.16 22.42
CA ASP A 92 35.65 3.08 23.40
C ASP A 92 34.58 2.95 24.50
N ALA A 93 33.64 2.03 24.25
CA ALA A 93 33.16 1.08 25.26
C ALA A 93 32.53 -0.14 24.55
N ALA A 94 33.31 -1.21 24.43
CA ALA A 94 32.85 -2.56 24.14
C ALA A 94 32.88 -3.37 25.44
N ALA A 95 31.75 -3.96 25.86
CA ALA A 95 31.68 -5.26 26.54
C ALA A 95 30.25 -5.58 27.03
N CYS A 96 29.92 -6.88 26.97
CA CYS A 96 28.86 -7.61 27.68
C CYS A 96 27.46 -7.69 27.05
N GLY A 97 27.08 -8.91 26.67
CA GLY A 97 25.68 -9.29 26.39
C GLY A 97 25.55 -10.57 25.55
N GLY A 98 26.02 -11.71 26.06
CA GLY A 98 25.86 -13.01 25.41
C GLY A 98 24.42 -13.54 25.51
N PHE A 99 23.87 -13.99 24.38
CA PHE A 99 22.63 -14.75 24.30
C PHE A 99 22.91 -16.25 24.44
N PRO A 100 22.08 -17.03 25.17
CA PRO A 100 22.20 -18.48 25.22
C PRO A 100 21.61 -19.15 23.97
N PRO A 101 22.15 -20.31 23.53
CA PRO A 101 21.62 -21.08 22.41
C PRO A 101 20.41 -21.95 22.81
N PRO A 102 19.55 -22.33 21.85
CA PRO A 102 18.43 -23.23 22.09
C PRO A 102 18.89 -24.70 22.23
N PRO A 103 18.20 -25.52 23.04
CA PRO A 103 18.58 -26.93 23.22
C PRO A 103 18.10 -27.81 22.06
N THR A 104 19.05 -28.52 21.46
CA THR A 104 18.83 -29.65 20.55
C THR A 104 18.66 -30.96 21.33
N GLY A 105 17.49 -31.58 21.16
CA GLY A 105 17.29 -33.01 20.88
C GLY A 105 17.73 -34.08 21.90
N THR A 106 16.77 -34.95 22.27
CA THR A 106 17.05 -36.36 22.53
C THR A 106 15.99 -37.27 21.89
N ASN A 107 16.51 -38.17 21.06
CA ASN A 107 15.86 -39.35 20.49
C ASN A 107 15.23 -40.24 21.56
N LEU A 108 14.09 -40.86 21.27
CA LEU A 108 13.77 -42.20 21.78
C LEU A 108 13.03 -43.04 20.73
N SER A 109 13.60 -44.22 20.55
CA SER A 109 13.30 -45.38 19.72
C SER A 109 11.85 -45.90 19.72
N ARG A 110 11.40 -46.29 18.52
CA ARG A 110 11.00 -47.66 18.12
C ARG A 110 10.35 -48.54 19.20
N GLN A 111 9.04 -48.80 19.09
CA GLN A 111 8.46 -50.12 19.34
C GLN A 111 7.04 -50.28 18.77
N ASP A 112 6.96 -51.19 17.79
CA ASP A 112 5.95 -52.23 17.52
C ASP A 112 4.45 -51.98 17.69
N SER A 113 3.75 -52.25 16.58
CA SER A 113 2.31 -52.51 16.48
C SER A 113 1.86 -53.69 17.35
N PRO A 114 0.55 -53.75 17.66
CA PRO A 114 -0.17 -54.91 17.13
C PRO A 114 -1.53 -54.54 16.50
N LYS A 115 -1.81 -55.25 15.41
CA LYS A 115 -3.16 -55.52 14.90
C LYS A 115 -3.93 -56.32 15.94
N PHE A 116 -5.18 -55.98 16.20
CA PHE A 116 -6.20 -56.98 16.53
C PHE A 116 -7.58 -56.51 16.04
N THR A 117 -8.39 -57.51 15.73
CA THR A 117 -9.51 -57.60 14.81
C THR A 117 -10.85 -57.10 15.36
N ASP A 118 -11.77 -56.87 14.42
CA ASP A 118 -13.23 -56.84 14.59
C ASP A 118 -13.74 -57.98 15.48
N ASP A 119 -14.71 -57.69 16.36
CA ASP A 119 -16.06 -58.28 16.26
C ASP A 119 -17.02 -57.72 17.33
N ALA A 120 -18.30 -57.75 16.94
CA ALA A 120 -19.47 -57.25 17.62
C ALA A 120 -19.75 -57.84 19.03
N VAL A 121 -20.63 -57.19 19.80
CA VAL A 121 -21.85 -57.80 20.38
C VAL A 121 -22.64 -56.74 21.18
N ALA A 122 -23.95 -56.72 20.93
CA ALA A 122 -24.96 -55.96 21.64
C ALA A 122 -25.12 -56.41 23.10
N GLY A 123 -25.49 -55.49 24.00
CA GLY A 123 -25.88 -55.84 25.36
C GLY A 123 -26.23 -54.63 26.21
N SER A 124 -27.50 -54.24 26.17
CA SER A 124 -28.16 -53.47 27.24
C SER A 124 -28.10 -54.26 28.55
N VAL A 125 -27.83 -53.60 29.69
CA VAL A 125 -28.43 -53.88 31.01
C VAL A 125 -28.12 -52.72 31.95
N SER A 126 -29.17 -52.40 32.71
CA SER A 126 -29.42 -51.37 33.71
C SER A 126 -28.64 -51.52 35.03
N GLU A 127 -28.74 -50.44 35.82
CA GLU A 127 -28.65 -50.41 37.29
C GLU A 127 -27.29 -50.71 37.95
N ILE A 128 -26.74 -49.71 38.64
CA ILE A 128 -26.49 -49.72 40.09
C ILE A 128 -25.99 -48.34 40.57
N MET A 129 -26.55 -47.90 41.70
CA MET A 129 -26.11 -46.86 42.65
C MET A 129 -26.59 -45.40 42.51
N THR A 130 -27.85 -45.25 42.88
CA THR A 130 -28.44 -44.20 43.74
C THR A 130 -27.69 -43.99 45.08
N GLU A 131 -27.99 -42.87 45.75
CA GLU A 131 -27.68 -42.46 47.14
C GLU A 131 -26.38 -41.68 47.40
N SER A 132 -26.50 -40.34 47.48
CA SER A 132 -26.17 -39.55 48.69
C SER A 132 -26.21 -38.04 48.44
N ARG A 133 -27.31 -37.38 48.85
CA ARG A 133 -27.38 -36.05 49.52
C ARG A 133 -28.72 -35.35 49.26
N ALA A 134 -29.71 -35.77 50.03
CA ALA A 134 -30.66 -34.84 50.63
C ALA A 134 -30.34 -34.82 52.13
N LEU A 135 -30.19 -33.64 52.72
CA LEU A 135 -30.64 -33.27 54.07
C LEU A 135 -30.00 -31.93 54.51
N PHE A 136 -30.83 -31.11 55.14
CA PHE A 136 -30.58 -29.86 55.87
C PHE A 136 -30.64 -28.53 55.11
N SER A 137 -31.88 -28.06 54.94
CA SER A 137 -32.23 -26.70 55.36
C SER A 137 -32.27 -26.63 56.88
N PRO A 138 -31.90 -25.48 57.47
CA PRO A 138 -32.71 -24.93 58.54
C PRO A 138 -33.15 -23.51 58.19
N THR A 139 -34.46 -23.35 58.13
CA THR A 139 -35.18 -22.08 58.31
C THR A 139 -34.77 -21.46 59.64
N LEU A 140 -34.14 -20.30 59.58
CA LEU A 140 -33.95 -19.39 60.70
C LEU A 140 -34.64 -18.08 60.32
N SER A 141 -35.92 -17.98 60.69
CA SER A 141 -36.68 -16.75 60.71
C SER A 141 -36.16 -15.90 61.87
N VAL A 142 -35.34 -14.91 61.55
CA VAL A 142 -35.00 -13.82 62.46
C VAL A 142 -35.85 -12.63 62.06
N ASP A 143 -36.79 -12.25 62.93
CA ASP A 143 -37.44 -10.95 62.90
C ASP A 143 -36.37 -9.86 63.07
N LEU A 144 -36.13 -9.11 62.00
CA LEU A 144 -35.33 -7.88 62.01
C LEU A 144 -36.27 -6.72 61.70
N ASP A 145 -36.97 -6.29 62.75
CA ASP A 145 -37.56 -4.96 62.81
C ASP A 145 -36.44 -3.91 62.86
N ALA A 146 -36.55 -2.91 61.99
CA ALA A 146 -35.95 -1.58 62.09
C ALA A 146 -34.42 -1.49 62.22
N TYR A 147 -33.72 -1.49 61.10
CA TYR A 147 -32.45 -0.75 60.95
C TYR A 147 -32.55 0.18 59.73
N ASP A 148 -32.60 1.47 60.01
CA ASP A 148 -32.63 2.58 59.07
C ASP A 148 -31.19 2.83 58.57
N ASP A 149 -30.72 2.02 57.63
CA ASP A 149 -29.42 2.18 56.97
C ASP A 149 -29.57 2.91 55.63
N ASN A 150 -29.81 4.23 55.72
CA ASN A 150 -29.49 5.18 54.65
C ASN A 150 -27.96 5.41 54.60
N ALA A 151 -27.16 4.34 54.55
CA ALA A 151 -25.77 4.42 54.14
C ALA A 151 -25.79 4.59 52.62
N SER A 152 -25.63 5.82 52.15
CA SER A 152 -25.37 6.11 50.74
C SER A 152 -24.11 5.34 50.31
N PHE A 153 -24.29 4.14 49.75
CA PHE A 153 -23.23 3.44 49.05
C PHE A 153 -22.72 4.40 47.98
N GLY A 154 -21.48 4.89 48.16
CA GLY A 154 -20.85 5.77 47.21
C GLY A 154 -20.96 5.14 45.83
N GLU A 155 -21.59 5.86 44.91
CA GLU A 155 -21.78 5.44 43.52
C GLU A 155 -20.39 5.11 42.96
N ILE A 156 -20.11 3.82 42.76
CA ILE A 156 -18.80 3.36 42.28
C ILE A 156 -18.63 3.96 40.89
N GLU A 157 -17.69 4.89 40.75
CA GLU A 157 -17.41 5.56 39.50
C GLU A 157 -16.93 4.52 38.47
N ALA A 158 -17.80 4.18 37.52
CA ALA A 158 -17.50 3.23 36.46
C ALA A 158 -17.17 3.99 35.17
N SER A 159 -16.08 3.60 34.53
CA SER A 159 -15.65 4.15 33.25
C SER A 159 -16.22 3.31 32.10
N PRO A 160 -16.85 3.92 31.08
CA PRO A 160 -17.31 3.19 29.91
C PRO A 160 -16.11 2.71 29.08
N VAL A 161 -16.10 1.43 28.75
CA VAL A 161 -15.14 0.80 27.83
C VAL A 161 -15.89 0.33 26.61
N ARG A 162 -15.46 0.81 25.45
CA ARG A 162 -16.00 0.42 24.15
C ARG A 162 -15.04 -0.56 23.47
N ALA A 163 -15.56 -1.70 23.05
CA ALA A 163 -14.86 -2.67 22.24
C ALA A 163 -15.54 -2.81 20.88
N ILE A 164 -14.77 -2.71 19.80
CA ILE A 164 -15.23 -2.92 18.43
C ILE A 164 -14.68 -4.26 17.95
N VAL A 165 -15.55 -5.23 17.74
CA VAL A 165 -15.15 -6.60 17.36
C VAL A 165 -15.33 -6.79 15.85
N TYR A 166 -14.26 -7.12 15.13
CA TYR A 166 -14.29 -7.28 13.67
C TYR A 166 -14.50 -8.74 13.26
N SER A 167 -13.61 -9.62 13.73
CA SER A 167 -13.62 -11.02 13.29
C SER A 167 -12.96 -11.96 14.28
N LEU A 168 -13.29 -13.24 14.14
CA LEU A 168 -12.67 -14.38 14.80
C LEU A 168 -12.04 -15.27 13.72
N HIS A 169 -10.80 -15.69 13.90
CA HIS A 169 -10.06 -16.52 12.96
C HIS A 169 -9.44 -17.75 13.63
N GLY A 170 -9.21 -18.81 12.85
CA GLY A 170 -8.39 -19.94 13.28
C GLY A 170 -8.97 -20.75 14.44
N LEU A 171 -10.28 -20.72 14.66
CA LEU A 171 -10.90 -21.48 15.75
C LEU A 171 -10.82 -22.99 15.43
N PRO A 172 -10.17 -23.82 16.26
CA PRO A 172 -9.99 -25.23 15.95
C PRO A 172 -11.31 -26.00 16.02
N GLY A 173 -11.58 -26.82 15.00
CA GLY A 173 -12.82 -27.61 14.93
C GLY A 173 -13.04 -28.60 16.09
N SER A 174 -12.01 -28.93 16.87
CA SER A 174 -12.15 -29.74 18.09
C SER A 174 -13.00 -29.06 19.17
N LEU A 175 -13.06 -27.73 19.17
CA LEU A 175 -13.88 -26.96 20.11
C LEU A 175 -15.39 -26.98 19.76
N LEU A 176 -15.74 -27.45 18.56
CA LEU A 176 -17.12 -27.58 18.08
C LEU A 176 -17.68 -28.98 18.28
N SER A 177 -17.01 -29.85 19.06
CA SER A 177 -17.49 -31.20 19.31
C SER A 177 -18.84 -31.18 20.03
N GLY A 178 -19.88 -31.70 19.38
CA GLY A 178 -21.25 -31.74 19.93
C GLY A 178 -22.20 -30.66 19.39
N VAL A 179 -21.70 -29.71 18.60
CA VAL A 179 -22.53 -28.71 17.90
C VAL A 179 -22.71 -29.11 16.45
N GLU A 180 -23.94 -28.99 15.93
CA GLU A 180 -24.20 -29.18 14.51
C GLU A 180 -23.51 -28.06 13.71
N THR A 181 -22.45 -28.43 12.98
CA THR A 181 -21.55 -27.48 12.29
C THR A 181 -22.24 -26.55 11.28
N SER A 182 -23.35 -26.96 10.68
CA SER A 182 -24.13 -26.14 9.73
C SER A 182 -24.90 -25.00 10.39
N THR A 183 -25.19 -25.11 11.69
CA THR A 183 -26.01 -24.16 12.45
C THR A 183 -25.21 -23.48 13.56
N ALA A 184 -23.90 -23.76 13.65
CA ALA A 184 -23.02 -23.21 14.66
C ALA A 184 -22.96 -21.67 14.57
N LYS A 185 -23.32 -21.00 15.66
CA LYS A 185 -23.17 -19.54 15.83
C LYS A 185 -22.34 -19.26 17.07
N CYS A 186 -21.56 -18.20 17.05
CA CYS A 186 -20.80 -17.74 18.21
C CYS A 186 -21.11 -16.29 18.56
N LYS A 187 -20.92 -15.94 19.83
CA LYS A 187 -20.87 -14.56 20.32
C LYS A 187 -19.63 -14.38 21.20
N LEU A 188 -19.12 -13.16 21.25
CA LEU A 188 -18.05 -12.78 22.17
C LEU A 188 -18.66 -12.03 23.35
N VAL A 189 -18.19 -12.35 24.55
CA VAL A 189 -18.61 -11.75 25.80
C VAL A 189 -17.39 -11.10 26.44
N LEU A 190 -17.42 -9.78 26.57
CA LEU A 190 -16.42 -9.05 27.34
C LEU A 190 -16.88 -9.00 28.80
N LYS A 191 -16.02 -9.50 29.70
CA LYS A 191 -16.27 -9.51 31.14
C LYS A 191 -15.31 -8.55 31.85
N GLY A 192 -15.88 -7.56 32.52
CA GLY A 192 -15.25 -6.86 33.63
C GLY A 192 -15.57 -7.55 34.96
N GLU A 193 -15.06 -7.00 36.06
CA GLU A 193 -15.30 -7.56 37.40
C GLU A 193 -16.79 -7.50 37.82
N SER A 194 -17.50 -6.45 37.40
CA SER A 194 -18.89 -6.19 37.80
C SER A 194 -19.85 -5.96 36.62
N ALA A 195 -19.37 -6.03 35.39
CA ALA A 195 -20.17 -5.80 34.19
C ALA A 195 -19.80 -6.76 33.06
N GLU A 196 -20.80 -7.11 32.26
CA GLU A 196 -20.61 -7.90 31.04
C GLU A 196 -21.27 -7.19 29.85
N GLY A 197 -20.64 -7.32 28.68
CA GLY A 197 -21.18 -6.88 27.40
C GLY A 197 -20.99 -7.99 26.39
N CYS A 198 -21.93 -8.16 25.47
CA CYS A 198 -21.86 -9.23 24.49
C CYS A 198 -22.20 -8.74 23.09
N THR A 199 -21.59 -9.38 22.09
CA THR A 199 -21.98 -9.22 20.69
C THR A 199 -23.22 -10.05 20.39
N ASP A 200 -23.88 -9.76 19.26
CA ASP A 200 -24.86 -10.67 18.68
C ASP A 200 -24.21 -12.00 18.21
N PHE A 201 -25.04 -13.03 18.08
CA PHE A 201 -24.63 -14.33 17.56
C PHE A 201 -24.41 -14.28 16.04
N VAL A 202 -23.18 -14.60 15.61
CA VAL A 202 -22.77 -14.62 14.21
C VAL A 202 -22.49 -16.07 13.77
N PRO A 203 -22.90 -16.46 12.54
CA PRO A 203 -22.62 -17.80 12.03
C PRO A 203 -21.13 -18.07 11.87
N LEU A 204 -20.68 -19.23 12.34
CA LEU A 204 -19.32 -19.73 12.09
C LEU A 204 -19.22 -20.31 10.68
N GLN A 205 -18.20 -19.92 9.94
CA GLN A 205 -17.90 -20.39 8.60
C GLN A 205 -16.57 -21.13 8.60
N GLN A 206 -16.54 -22.31 7.97
CA GLN A 206 -15.31 -23.06 7.80
C GLN A 206 -14.36 -22.28 6.87
N GLU A 207 -13.13 -22.06 7.32
CA GLU A 207 -12.12 -21.34 6.55
C GLU A 207 -11.80 -22.13 5.28
N GLN A 208 -12.03 -21.54 4.11
CA GLN A 208 -11.70 -22.21 2.86
C GLN A 208 -10.18 -22.32 2.75
N PRO A 209 -9.64 -23.50 2.41
CA PRO A 209 -8.20 -23.67 2.22
C PRO A 209 -7.76 -22.73 1.09
N HIS A 210 -7.00 -21.69 1.44
CA HIS A 210 -6.74 -20.57 0.53
C HIS A 210 -5.88 -20.93 -0.69
N LEU A 211 -5.18 -22.08 -0.70
CA LEU A 211 -4.37 -22.51 -1.83
C LEU A 211 -4.31 -24.04 -1.97
N PRO A 212 -4.42 -24.60 -3.20
CA PRO A 212 -4.14 -26.01 -3.45
C PRO A 212 -2.66 -26.31 -3.17
N GLY A 213 -2.39 -27.17 -2.18
CA GLY A 213 -1.04 -27.62 -1.84
C GLY A 213 -0.51 -27.13 -0.48
N GLN A 214 -1.23 -26.23 0.20
CA GLN A 214 -0.92 -25.93 1.60
C GLN A 214 -1.50 -27.05 2.46
N LEU A 215 -0.67 -27.69 3.29
CA LEU A 215 -1.12 -28.68 4.27
C LEU A 215 -2.16 -28.00 5.16
N SER A 216 -3.44 -28.29 4.92
CA SER A 216 -4.55 -27.64 5.59
C SER A 216 -4.35 -27.75 7.09
N ALA A 217 -4.29 -26.60 7.78
CA ALA A 217 -4.53 -26.61 9.21
C ALA A 217 -5.89 -27.28 9.44
N PRO A 218 -6.00 -28.22 10.39
CA PRO A 218 -7.22 -29.00 10.58
C PRO A 218 -8.42 -28.09 10.84
N ASN A 219 -9.42 -28.14 9.94
CA ASN A 219 -10.76 -27.54 10.07
C ASN A 219 -10.82 -26.26 10.92
N ALA A 220 -10.17 -25.19 10.45
CA ALA A 220 -10.26 -23.88 11.07
C ALA A 220 -11.61 -23.22 10.76
N TRP A 221 -12.14 -22.51 11.74
CA TRP A 221 -13.41 -21.78 11.63
C TRP A 221 -13.19 -20.29 11.84
N THR A 222 -14.04 -19.51 11.17
CA THR A 222 -14.01 -18.05 11.17
C THR A 222 -15.40 -17.48 11.42
N ALA A 223 -15.49 -16.31 12.04
CA ALA A 223 -16.73 -15.53 12.13
C ALA A 223 -16.41 -14.07 11.85
N VAL A 224 -17.30 -13.39 11.12
CA VAL A 224 -17.15 -11.98 10.76
C VAL A 224 -18.42 -11.26 11.19
N TRP A 225 -18.29 -10.25 12.06
CA TRP A 225 -19.42 -9.51 12.57
C TRP A 225 -19.94 -8.52 11.52
N GLU A 226 -19.13 -7.52 11.16
CA GLU A 226 -19.38 -6.58 10.07
C GLU A 226 -18.04 -6.00 9.57
N ASP A 227 -18.00 -5.43 8.35
CA ASP A 227 -16.80 -4.76 7.82
C ASP A 227 -16.30 -3.62 8.71
N MET A 228 -17.22 -2.98 9.44
CA MET A 228 -16.94 -1.89 10.40
C MET A 228 -16.79 -2.38 11.84
N GLY A 229 -17.01 -3.67 12.10
CA GLY A 229 -17.06 -4.29 13.43
C GLY A 229 -18.35 -4.01 14.21
N THR A 230 -18.60 -4.80 15.25
CA THR A 230 -19.74 -4.63 16.16
C THR A 230 -19.29 -4.00 17.47
N ASP A 231 -20.00 -2.94 17.88
CA ASP A 231 -19.75 -2.22 19.13
C ASP A 231 -20.29 -3.00 20.35
N VAL A 232 -19.45 -3.14 21.37
CA VAL A 232 -19.79 -3.67 22.69
C VAL A 232 -19.37 -2.64 23.73
N LEU A 233 -20.34 -2.16 24.52
CA LEU A 233 -20.11 -1.19 25.58
C LEU A 233 -20.23 -1.88 26.95
N ILE A 234 -19.22 -1.73 27.80
CA ILE A 234 -19.25 -2.21 29.19
C ILE A 234 -18.85 -1.08 30.14
N HIS A 235 -19.37 -1.10 31.37
CA HIS A 235 -18.98 -0.13 32.40
C HIS A 235 -18.07 -0.81 33.42
N VAL A 236 -16.80 -0.40 33.46
CA VAL A 236 -15.78 -1.05 34.29
C VAL A 236 -15.47 -0.15 35.49
N PRO A 237 -15.50 -0.67 36.73
CA PRO A 237 -15.26 0.13 37.92
C PRO A 237 -13.84 0.72 37.92
N ASN A 238 -13.67 1.93 38.45
CA ASN A 238 -12.37 2.53 38.66
C ASN A 238 -11.71 1.97 39.95
N PRO A 239 -10.38 1.69 39.94
CA PRO A 239 -9.44 1.90 38.84
C PRO A 239 -9.60 0.89 37.70
N LEU A 240 -9.47 1.37 36.46
CA LEU A 240 -9.56 0.54 35.27
C LEU A 240 -8.49 -0.58 35.27
N PRO A 241 -8.86 -1.85 35.05
CA PRO A 241 -7.92 -2.94 34.93
C PRO A 241 -7.10 -2.80 33.63
N GLU A 242 -5.83 -3.20 33.64
CA GLU A 242 -4.99 -3.14 32.42
C GLU A 242 -5.52 -4.05 31.29
N THR A 243 -6.17 -5.15 31.68
CA THR A 243 -6.71 -6.16 30.78
C THR A 243 -8.15 -6.53 31.12
N LEU A 244 -8.97 -6.77 30.11
CA LEU A 244 -10.30 -7.36 30.24
C LEU A 244 -10.29 -8.81 29.79
N LYS A 245 -11.21 -9.62 30.34
CA LYS A 245 -11.43 -10.98 29.90
C LYS A 245 -12.41 -10.98 28.73
N ILE A 246 -12.05 -11.64 27.63
CA ILE A 246 -12.95 -11.92 26.51
C ILE A 246 -13.27 -13.42 26.49
N GLU A 247 -14.53 -13.78 26.39
CA GLU A 247 -15.00 -15.17 26.35
C GLU A 247 -15.74 -15.43 25.04
N LEU A 248 -15.43 -16.53 24.38
CA LEU A 248 -16.14 -17.01 23.20
C LEU A 248 -17.19 -18.04 23.63
N GLN A 249 -18.46 -17.73 23.36
CA GLN A 249 -19.58 -18.63 23.60
C GLN A 249 -20.16 -19.11 22.27
N ILE A 250 -20.42 -20.40 22.16
CA ILE A 250 -21.07 -21.01 20.98
C ILE A 250 -22.49 -21.40 21.38
N GLN A 251 -23.43 -21.15 20.47
CA GLN A 251 -24.83 -21.43 20.69
C GLN A 251 -25.03 -22.91 21.07
N GLY A 252 -25.66 -23.15 22.22
CA GLY A 252 -25.89 -24.50 22.77
C GLY A 252 -24.92 -24.93 23.86
N HIS A 253 -23.82 -24.20 24.09
CA HIS A 253 -22.94 -24.40 25.25
C HIS A 253 -23.24 -23.36 26.33
N GLU A 254 -23.37 -23.82 27.58
CA GLU A 254 -23.56 -22.93 28.74
C GLU A 254 -22.26 -22.27 29.20
N THR A 255 -21.11 -22.86 28.87
CA THR A 255 -19.78 -22.41 29.27
C THR A 255 -19.02 -21.77 28.10
N ALA A 256 -18.11 -20.84 28.43
CA ALA A 256 -17.17 -20.31 27.46
C ALA A 256 -16.26 -21.44 26.95
N ILE A 257 -16.08 -21.50 25.63
CA ILE A 257 -15.31 -22.55 24.95
C ILE A 257 -13.86 -22.13 24.75
N ALA A 258 -13.64 -20.82 24.59
CA ALA A 258 -12.33 -20.22 24.54
C ALA A 258 -12.35 -18.88 25.28
N GLU A 259 -11.23 -18.50 25.87
CA GLU A 259 -11.11 -17.27 26.67
C GLU A 259 -9.84 -16.51 26.28
N GLY A 260 -9.78 -15.21 26.47
CA GLY A 260 -8.58 -14.42 26.18
C GLY A 260 -8.47 -13.21 27.10
N LEU A 261 -7.28 -12.60 27.12
CA LEU A 261 -7.06 -11.32 27.80
C LEU A 261 -6.76 -10.26 26.75
N VAL A 262 -7.54 -9.18 26.80
CA VAL A 262 -7.45 -8.06 25.86
C VAL A 262 -7.01 -6.81 26.61
N THR A 263 -6.05 -6.08 26.05
CA THR A 263 -5.46 -4.88 26.67
C THR A 263 -6.34 -3.66 26.39
N LEU A 264 -6.65 -2.87 27.42
CA LEU A 264 -7.36 -1.60 27.26
C LEU A 264 -6.55 -0.58 26.46
N ASN A 265 -7.24 0.34 25.77
CA ASN A 265 -6.66 1.40 24.93
C ASN A 265 -5.72 0.89 23.82
N ALA A 266 -6.03 -0.30 23.30
CA ALA A 266 -5.32 -0.86 22.17
C ALA A 266 -6.04 -0.50 20.87
N GLU A 267 -5.29 0.04 19.92
CA GLU A 267 -5.70 0.11 18.52
C GLU A 267 -6.04 -1.30 17.99
N ARG A 268 -6.76 -1.37 16.87
CA ARG A 268 -7.16 -2.63 16.22
C ARG A 268 -6.02 -3.65 16.19
N ARG A 269 -6.19 -4.78 16.89
CA ARG A 269 -5.18 -5.83 17.01
C ARG A 269 -5.85 -7.20 17.13
N LYS A 270 -5.06 -8.24 16.83
CA LYS A 270 -5.41 -9.64 17.07
C LYS A 270 -4.93 -10.12 18.43
N TRP A 271 -5.82 -10.74 19.21
CA TRP A 271 -5.50 -11.42 20.47
C TRP A 271 -5.80 -12.91 20.36
N ALA A 272 -4.85 -13.74 20.78
CA ALA A 272 -5.03 -15.19 20.82
C ALA A 272 -5.97 -15.59 21.97
N LEU A 273 -6.84 -16.57 21.71
CA LEU A 273 -7.69 -17.16 22.73
C LEU A 273 -7.05 -18.45 23.29
N PHE A 274 -7.10 -18.61 24.61
CA PHE A 274 -6.95 -19.88 25.32
C PHE A 274 -8.01 -20.86 24.82
N GLY A 275 -7.57 -21.91 24.13
CA GLY A 275 -8.43 -22.85 23.39
C GLY A 275 -8.13 -22.86 21.89
N GLY A 276 -7.51 -21.80 21.37
CA GLY A 276 -7.15 -21.64 19.96
C GLY A 276 -8.00 -20.57 19.26
N GLY A 277 -7.48 -20.09 18.14
CA GLY A 277 -8.05 -18.97 17.40
C GLY A 277 -7.58 -17.60 17.88
N GLU A 278 -7.92 -16.58 17.09
CA GLU A 278 -7.55 -15.19 17.30
C GLU A 278 -8.77 -14.28 17.10
N VAL A 279 -8.99 -13.33 18.00
CA VAL A 279 -10.00 -12.27 17.86
C VAL A 279 -9.33 -10.99 17.38
N ASP A 280 -9.84 -10.41 16.29
CA ASP A 280 -9.50 -9.07 15.80
C ASP A 280 -10.50 -8.05 16.36
N ALA A 281 -10.05 -7.17 17.24
CA ALA A 281 -10.87 -6.15 17.88
C ALA A 281 -10.09 -4.84 18.15
N GLU A 282 -10.80 -3.78 18.49
CA GLU A 282 -10.27 -2.51 19.00
C GLU A 282 -10.90 -2.25 20.36
N ILE A 283 -10.13 -1.81 21.36
CA ILE A 283 -10.66 -1.56 22.71
C ILE A 283 -10.21 -0.18 23.18
N ALA A 284 -11.16 0.72 23.34
CA ALA A 284 -10.94 2.08 23.78
C ALA A 284 -11.69 2.33 25.09
N VAL A 285 -11.00 2.93 26.06
CA VAL A 285 -11.66 3.50 27.23
C VAL A 285 -12.29 4.81 26.79
N GLU A 286 -13.61 4.88 26.80
CA GLU A 286 -14.30 6.15 26.60
C GLU A 286 -14.11 6.98 27.87
N LYS A 287 -13.54 8.17 27.69
CA LYS A 287 -13.38 9.10 28.81
C LYS A 287 -14.78 9.43 29.30
N ALA A 288 -15.12 9.00 30.52
CA ALA A 288 -16.42 9.23 31.15
C ALA A 288 -16.85 10.68 30.86
N GLU A 289 -17.83 10.83 30.00
CA GLU A 289 -18.29 12.15 29.60
C GLU A 289 -18.84 12.78 30.87
N THR A 290 -18.14 13.79 31.39
CA THR A 290 -18.58 14.56 32.57
C THR A 290 -20.08 14.87 32.41
N PRO A 291 -20.97 14.40 33.31
CA PRO A 291 -22.42 14.45 33.12
C PRO A 291 -23.02 15.88 33.10
N ALA A 292 -22.19 16.92 33.08
CA ALA A 292 -22.62 18.30 32.93
C ALA A 292 -22.72 18.69 31.44
N GLY A 293 -23.84 18.28 30.84
CA GLY A 293 -24.42 18.99 29.70
C GLY A 293 -24.23 18.32 28.35
N ARG A 294 -25.10 17.35 28.06
CA ARG A 294 -25.69 17.04 26.74
C ARG A 294 -24.90 17.63 25.56
N ARG A 295 -23.65 17.20 25.39
CA ARG A 295 -22.85 17.59 24.22
C ARG A 295 -23.48 16.84 23.07
N ARG A 296 -24.06 17.58 22.13
CA ARG A 296 -24.40 17.05 20.82
C ARG A 296 -23.20 16.24 20.34
N GLU A 297 -23.44 15.00 19.93
CA GLU A 297 -22.43 14.19 19.23
C GLU A 297 -21.70 15.10 18.26
N SER A 298 -20.40 15.29 18.49
CA SER A 298 -19.59 16.16 17.64
C SER A 298 -19.69 15.58 16.24
N THR A 299 -20.32 16.31 15.32
CA THR A 299 -20.42 15.86 13.95
C THR A 299 -18.99 15.71 13.39
N VAL A 300 -18.79 14.87 12.37
CA VAL A 300 -17.48 14.77 11.69
C VAL A 300 -16.98 16.16 11.28
N LYS A 301 -17.90 17.04 10.88
CA LYS A 301 -17.63 18.46 10.60
C LYS A 301 -17.05 19.20 11.80
N ASP A 302 -17.57 19.02 13.01
CA ASP A 302 -17.07 19.69 14.22
C ASP A 302 -15.64 19.23 14.54
N ARG A 303 -15.35 17.93 14.37
CA ARG A 303 -13.99 17.38 14.57
C ARG A 303 -12.99 17.96 13.56
N ILE A 304 -13.41 18.09 12.30
CA ILE A 304 -12.58 18.71 11.25
C ILE A 304 -12.34 20.19 11.56
N VAL A 305 -13.37 20.93 11.96
CA VAL A 305 -13.24 22.35 12.34
C VAL A 305 -12.26 22.51 13.50
N GLU A 306 -12.41 21.71 14.56
CA GLU A 306 -11.49 21.75 15.72
C GLU A 306 -10.04 21.42 15.32
N LYS A 307 -9.85 20.42 14.44
CA LYS A 307 -8.53 20.07 13.88
C LYS A 307 -7.92 21.24 13.11
N LEU A 308 -8.71 21.92 12.27
CA LEU A 308 -8.27 23.08 11.50
C LEU A 308 -7.97 24.29 12.40
N GLU A 309 -8.80 24.57 13.40
CA GLU A 309 -8.55 25.67 14.36
C GLU A 309 -7.23 25.49 15.10
N ARG A 310 -6.90 24.25 15.49
CA ARG A 310 -5.61 23.90 16.09
C ARG A 310 -4.44 24.05 15.11
N LEU A 311 -4.61 23.66 13.85
CA LEU A 311 -3.55 23.78 12.82
C LEU A 311 -3.22 25.23 12.47
N PHE A 312 -4.20 26.14 12.55
CA PHE A 312 -4.06 27.55 12.19
C PHE A 312 -3.86 28.49 13.39
N ASP A 313 -3.73 27.94 14.61
CA ASP A 313 -3.65 28.67 15.88
C ASP A 313 -4.74 29.75 16.01
N VAL A 314 -5.99 29.33 15.84
CA VAL A 314 -7.15 30.23 15.85
C VAL A 314 -7.63 30.43 17.27
N ARG A 315 -7.36 31.60 17.85
CA ARG A 315 -7.90 31.99 19.17
C ARG A 315 -9.30 32.60 19.10
N ASP A 316 -9.57 33.35 18.04
CA ASP A 316 -10.87 33.95 17.77
C ASP A 316 -11.26 33.71 16.29
N PRO A 317 -12.21 32.79 16.03
CA PRO A 317 -12.64 32.44 14.68
C PRO A 317 -13.23 33.61 13.88
N MET A 318 -13.75 34.65 14.55
CA MET A 318 -14.43 35.76 13.88
C MET A 318 -13.46 36.83 13.37
N SER A 319 -12.33 37.01 14.05
CA SER A 319 -11.30 37.98 13.65
C SER A 319 -10.15 37.36 12.86
N LYS A 320 -10.02 36.03 12.86
CA LYS A 320 -8.95 35.34 12.13
C LYS A 320 -9.12 35.52 10.62
N VAL A 321 -8.01 35.91 10.02
CA VAL A 321 -7.83 36.02 8.58
C VAL A 321 -6.74 35.04 8.19
N VAL A 322 -6.99 34.26 7.14
CA VAL A 322 -6.07 33.24 6.64
C VAL A 322 -5.22 33.83 5.52
N MET A 323 -3.90 33.78 5.73
CA MET A 323 -2.89 34.18 4.76
C MET A 323 -2.28 32.95 4.08
N PRO A 324 -1.65 33.09 2.90
CA PRO A 324 -0.95 31.99 2.22
C PRO A 324 0.16 31.36 3.08
N SER A 325 0.83 32.17 3.91
CA SER A 325 1.82 31.70 4.89
C SER A 325 1.21 30.76 5.94
N ASP A 326 -0.02 31.05 6.39
CA ASP A 326 -0.72 30.23 7.38
C ASP A 326 -1.10 28.88 6.77
N VAL A 327 -1.59 28.88 5.52
CA VAL A 327 -1.89 27.65 4.79
C VAL A 327 -0.62 26.81 4.59
N SER A 328 0.50 27.46 4.24
CA SER A 328 1.81 26.79 4.13
C SER A 328 2.24 26.13 5.44
N ALA A 329 2.11 26.85 6.56
CA ALA A 329 2.45 26.35 7.89
C ALA A 329 1.55 25.19 8.30
N ALA A 330 0.24 25.30 8.09
CA ALA A 330 -0.74 24.26 8.40
C ALA A 330 -0.52 22.99 7.56
N VAL A 331 -0.26 23.13 6.25
CA VAL A 331 0.06 21.99 5.35
C VAL A 331 1.36 21.31 5.80
N LYS A 332 2.38 22.06 6.19
CA LYS A 332 3.63 21.50 6.75
C LYS A 332 3.39 20.78 8.08
N ALA A 333 2.61 21.38 8.98
CA ALA A 333 2.28 20.80 10.28
C ALA A 333 1.47 19.50 10.15
N SER A 334 0.54 19.45 9.19
CA SER A 334 -0.26 18.25 8.92
C SER A 334 0.60 17.08 8.40
N ARG A 335 1.58 17.36 7.52
CA ARG A 335 2.49 16.33 6.95
C ARG A 335 3.32 15.60 7.99
N ASN A 336 3.68 16.26 9.09
CA ASN A 336 4.53 15.66 10.12
C ASN A 336 3.83 14.54 10.91
N LYS A 337 2.49 14.39 10.81
CA LYS A 337 1.74 13.61 11.79
C LYS A 337 1.39 12.17 11.44
N LYS A 338 1.45 11.69 10.19
CA LYS A 338 1.38 10.23 9.84
C LYS A 338 1.24 9.91 8.34
N SER A 339 0.86 10.85 7.46
CA SER A 339 0.63 10.53 6.03
C SER A 339 1.78 11.01 5.12
N SER A 340 2.77 10.14 4.91
CA SER A 340 3.90 10.35 3.98
C SER A 340 3.50 10.37 2.48
N GLN A 341 2.20 10.36 2.17
CA GLN A 341 1.72 10.16 0.81
C GLN A 341 1.55 11.44 -0.02
N LEU A 342 1.68 12.64 0.54
CA LEU A 342 1.57 13.89 -0.26
C LEU A 342 2.89 14.66 -0.26
N THR A 343 3.81 14.29 -1.17
CA THR A 343 5.14 14.90 -1.29
C THR A 343 5.21 16.13 -2.21
N ALA A 344 4.14 16.53 -2.88
CA ALA A 344 4.20 17.71 -3.75
C ALA A 344 4.42 18.98 -2.89
N SER A 345 5.62 19.57 -2.97
CA SER A 345 5.88 20.87 -2.36
C SER A 345 5.17 21.94 -3.19
N LEU A 346 4.10 22.53 -2.64
CA LEU A 346 3.49 23.72 -3.21
C LEU A 346 4.40 24.91 -2.93
N GLY A 347 4.70 25.70 -3.96
CA GLY A 347 5.41 26.96 -3.80
C GLY A 347 4.57 28.00 -3.08
N PRO A 348 5.17 29.09 -2.57
CA PRO A 348 4.42 30.21 -2.01
C PRO A 348 3.48 30.84 -3.05
N GLU A 349 3.90 30.93 -4.30
CA GLU A 349 3.09 31.44 -5.43
C GLU A 349 1.85 30.57 -5.66
N ASP A 350 1.99 29.23 -5.64
CA ASP A 350 0.86 28.31 -5.78
C ASP A 350 -0.17 28.49 -4.64
N LEU A 351 0.31 28.74 -3.41
CA LEU A 351 -0.54 28.93 -2.24
C LEU A 351 -1.27 30.29 -2.28
N GLU A 352 -0.61 31.33 -2.81
CA GLU A 352 -1.26 32.62 -3.07
C GLU A 352 -2.42 32.46 -4.07
N GLU A 353 -2.17 31.76 -5.19
CA GLU A 353 -3.21 31.45 -6.18
C GLU A 353 -4.36 30.65 -5.56
N VAL A 354 -4.06 29.66 -4.71
CA VAL A 354 -5.07 28.87 -4.00
C VAL A 354 -5.93 29.75 -3.08
N VAL A 355 -5.35 30.67 -2.30
CA VAL A 355 -6.12 31.54 -1.40
C VAL A 355 -7.00 32.53 -2.19
N VAL A 356 -6.48 33.11 -3.27
CA VAL A 356 -7.25 33.97 -4.17
C VAL A 356 -8.40 33.20 -4.80
N GLU A 357 -8.16 31.96 -5.22
CA GLU A 357 -9.16 31.11 -5.84
C GLU A 357 -10.23 30.66 -4.84
N LEU A 358 -9.86 30.30 -3.60
CA LEU A 358 -10.82 30.00 -2.53
C LEU A 358 -11.75 31.18 -2.28
N LYS A 359 -11.22 32.42 -2.25
CA LYS A 359 -12.03 33.64 -2.10
C LYS A 359 -13.00 33.82 -3.27
N ARG A 360 -12.54 33.56 -4.50
CA ARG A 360 -13.39 33.58 -5.71
C ARG A 360 -14.49 32.52 -5.65
N ILE A 361 -14.17 31.31 -5.19
CA ILE A 361 -15.12 30.20 -5.02
C ILE A 361 -16.16 30.56 -3.96
N HIS A 362 -15.76 31.10 -2.80
CA HIS A 362 -16.69 31.55 -1.76
C HIS A 362 -17.73 32.53 -2.32
N ALA A 363 -17.25 33.57 -3.00
CA ALA A 363 -18.09 34.61 -3.58
C ALA A 363 -19.06 34.06 -4.65
N LYS A 364 -18.68 33.01 -5.38
CA LYS A 364 -19.48 32.44 -6.48
C LYS A 364 -20.44 31.34 -6.01
N ALA A 365 -20.00 30.47 -5.11
CA ALA A 365 -20.72 29.25 -4.73
C ALA A 365 -21.61 29.45 -3.50
N ILE A 366 -21.15 30.23 -2.52
CA ILE A 366 -21.80 30.39 -1.21
C ILE A 366 -22.58 31.71 -1.16
N ASP A 367 -21.96 32.83 -1.54
CA ASP A 367 -22.54 34.19 -1.48
C ASP A 367 -23.43 34.53 -2.70
N LYS A 368 -24.30 33.61 -3.14
CA LYS A 368 -25.14 33.81 -4.35
C LYS A 368 -26.04 35.07 -4.29
N ASP A 369 -26.46 35.48 -3.09
CA ASP A 369 -27.45 36.54 -2.91
C ASP A 369 -26.84 37.94 -2.81
N ARG A 370 -25.52 38.07 -2.67
CA ARG A 370 -24.85 39.37 -2.64
C ARG A 370 -24.27 39.66 -4.02
N LYS A 371 -24.86 40.62 -4.75
CA LYS A 371 -24.22 41.25 -5.92
C LYS A 371 -22.83 41.74 -5.49
N SER A 372 -21.81 40.95 -5.81
CA SER A 372 -20.47 41.14 -5.27
C SER A 372 -19.90 42.45 -5.80
N ARG A 373 -19.66 43.40 -4.89
CA ARG A 373 -18.73 44.50 -5.17
C ARG A 373 -17.38 43.86 -5.44
N ALA A 374 -16.68 44.35 -6.48
CA ALA A 374 -15.40 43.82 -6.94
C ALA A 374 -14.51 43.40 -5.76
N SER A 375 -14.29 42.09 -5.64
CA SER A 375 -13.42 41.52 -4.61
C SER A 375 -12.03 42.13 -4.74
N SER A 376 -11.49 42.68 -3.65
CA SER A 376 -10.09 43.08 -3.61
C SER A 376 -9.21 41.89 -3.99
N GLN A 377 -8.19 42.13 -4.83
CA GLN A 377 -7.25 41.09 -5.28
C GLN A 377 -6.25 40.65 -4.19
N GLN A 378 -6.41 41.13 -2.96
CA GLN A 378 -5.54 40.71 -1.86
C GLN A 378 -5.72 39.21 -1.59
N PRO A 379 -4.61 38.44 -1.48
CA PRO A 379 -4.60 36.99 -1.26
C PRO A 379 -4.93 36.66 0.19
N VAL A 380 -6.11 37.08 0.62
CA VAL A 380 -6.51 37.12 2.02
C VAL A 380 -7.98 36.72 2.10
N ILE A 381 -8.29 35.73 2.94
CA ILE A 381 -9.64 35.18 3.12
C ILE A 381 -9.99 35.11 4.61
N ALA A 382 -11.22 35.46 4.98
CA ALA A 382 -11.66 35.35 6.37
C ALA A 382 -11.75 33.87 6.79
N TRP A 383 -11.47 33.55 8.05
CA TRP A 383 -11.46 32.16 8.56
C TRP A 383 -12.76 31.41 8.26
N LYS A 384 -13.91 32.03 8.52
CA LYS A 384 -15.22 31.44 8.22
C LYS A 384 -15.38 31.11 6.73
N GLN A 385 -14.97 32.03 5.85
CA GLN A 385 -15.04 31.83 4.40
C GLN A 385 -14.10 30.70 3.94
N PHE A 386 -12.92 30.62 4.55
CA PHE A 386 -11.97 29.54 4.32
C PHE A 386 -12.55 28.18 4.72
N LEU A 387 -13.12 28.08 5.93
CA LEU A 387 -13.79 26.86 6.41
C LEU A 387 -14.95 26.46 5.50
N ASP A 388 -15.83 27.40 5.15
CA ASP A 388 -16.97 27.10 4.29
C ASP A 388 -16.53 26.60 2.91
N CYS A 389 -15.39 27.08 2.38
CA CYS A 389 -14.83 26.59 1.12
C CYS A 389 -14.14 25.23 1.27
N ILE A 390 -13.24 25.06 2.24
CA ILE A 390 -12.44 23.84 2.37
C ILE A 390 -13.31 22.61 2.67
N MET A 391 -14.48 22.84 3.26
CA MET A 391 -15.50 21.82 3.56
C MET A 391 -16.46 21.53 2.39
N LEU A 392 -16.29 22.16 1.22
CA LEU A 392 -17.08 21.82 0.04
C LEU A 392 -16.64 20.47 -0.52
N ASP A 393 -17.59 19.53 -0.64
CA ASP A 393 -17.36 18.16 -1.13
C ASP A 393 -16.74 18.10 -2.53
N ASP A 394 -17.02 19.12 -3.35
CA ASP A 394 -16.63 19.22 -4.76
C ASP A 394 -15.83 20.50 -5.05
N LEU A 395 -15.02 20.93 -4.09
CA LEU A 395 -14.24 22.16 -4.17
C LEU A 395 -13.43 22.30 -5.48
N PRO A 396 -12.74 21.27 -6.01
CA PRO A 396 -12.03 21.36 -7.29
C PRO A 396 -12.93 21.61 -8.51
N LYS A 397 -14.25 21.31 -8.47
CA LYS A 397 -15.17 21.60 -9.59
C LYS A 397 -15.39 23.11 -9.80
N TYR A 398 -15.13 23.91 -8.77
CA TYR A 398 -15.30 25.37 -8.84
C TYR A 398 -14.03 26.11 -9.29
N ALA A 399 -12.89 25.43 -9.25
CA ALA A 399 -11.61 25.93 -9.72
C ALA A 399 -11.36 25.51 -11.18
N THR A 400 -10.55 26.28 -11.89
CA THR A 400 -10.17 25.97 -13.28
C THR A 400 -8.66 25.90 -13.44
N GLY A 401 -8.18 24.96 -14.27
CA GLY A 401 -6.77 24.86 -14.63
C GLY A 401 -5.88 24.23 -13.54
N PRO A 402 -4.59 24.62 -13.46
CA PRO A 402 -3.64 24.01 -12.52
C PRO A 402 -3.98 24.29 -11.05
N VAL A 403 -4.67 25.41 -10.77
CA VAL A 403 -5.08 25.79 -9.41
C VAL A 403 -6.03 24.77 -8.80
N ALA A 404 -6.89 24.11 -9.59
CA ALA A 404 -7.79 23.08 -9.10
C ALA A 404 -7.06 21.90 -8.44
N LEU A 405 -5.91 21.53 -9.01
CA LEU A 405 -5.06 20.48 -8.44
C LEU A 405 -4.35 20.96 -7.17
N ASN A 406 -3.77 22.16 -7.19
CA ASN A 406 -3.11 22.72 -6.01
C ASN A 406 -4.09 22.82 -4.83
N LEU A 407 -5.33 23.19 -5.13
CA LEU A 407 -6.40 23.32 -4.17
C LEU A 407 -6.86 21.95 -3.63
N PHE A 408 -6.92 20.93 -4.49
CA PHE A 408 -7.11 19.52 -4.05
C PHE A 408 -5.97 19.04 -3.14
N ILE A 409 -4.71 19.35 -3.46
CA ILE A 409 -3.55 18.98 -2.63
C ILE A 409 -3.64 19.63 -1.25
N VAL A 410 -4.02 20.91 -1.18
CA VAL A 410 -4.22 21.63 0.09
C VAL A 410 -5.36 21.01 0.88
N GLN A 411 -6.51 20.74 0.23
CA GLN A 411 -7.67 20.13 0.87
C GLN A 411 -7.34 18.75 1.45
N GLN A 412 -6.71 17.87 0.66
CA GLN A 412 -6.28 16.55 1.11
C GLN A 412 -5.24 16.64 2.24
N ALA A 413 -4.30 17.58 2.16
CA ALA A 413 -3.28 17.75 3.20
C ALA A 413 -3.88 18.23 4.52
N LEU A 414 -4.90 19.08 4.50
CA LEU A 414 -5.52 19.62 5.70
C LEU A 414 -6.58 18.69 6.30
N LEU A 415 -7.38 18.04 5.46
CA LEU A 415 -8.47 17.14 5.89
C LEU A 415 -7.97 15.73 6.19
N GLY A 416 -6.98 15.22 5.46
CA GLY A 416 -6.50 13.85 5.60
C GLY A 416 -7.52 12.83 5.10
N ASP A 417 -7.76 11.78 5.89
CA ASP A 417 -8.71 10.70 5.56
C ASP A 417 -10.17 11.13 5.77
N ASP A 418 -10.40 12.24 6.47
CA ASP A 418 -11.73 12.81 6.71
C ASP A 418 -12.30 13.55 5.48
N MET A 419 -11.61 13.49 4.33
CA MET A 419 -12.06 14.17 3.12
C MET A 419 -13.30 13.47 2.55
N PRO A 420 -14.39 14.20 2.21
CA PRO A 420 -15.57 13.60 1.60
C PRO A 420 -15.21 12.90 0.30
N SER A 421 -15.56 11.61 0.19
CA SER A 421 -15.26 10.75 -0.96
C SER A 421 -16.20 11.02 -2.13
N THR A 422 -16.05 12.17 -2.78
CA THR A 422 -16.79 12.46 -4.02
C THR A 422 -16.16 11.76 -5.22
N GLY A 423 -16.95 11.36 -6.23
CA GLY A 423 -16.42 10.75 -7.45
C GLY A 423 -15.41 11.62 -8.20
N ALA A 424 -15.42 12.94 -7.98
CA ALA A 424 -14.42 13.86 -8.52
C ALA A 424 -13.06 13.73 -7.82
N SER A 425 -13.03 13.49 -6.50
CA SER A 425 -11.79 13.37 -5.73
C SER A 425 -10.92 12.23 -6.25
N GLY A 426 -11.51 11.10 -6.67
CA GLY A 426 -10.79 9.99 -7.31
C GLY A 426 -10.12 10.38 -8.63
N ALA A 427 -10.77 11.19 -9.47
CA ALA A 427 -10.19 11.67 -10.72
C ALA A 427 -9.02 12.63 -10.48
N TYR A 428 -9.14 13.52 -9.48
CA TYR A 428 -8.05 14.41 -9.08
C TYR A 428 -6.90 13.66 -8.40
N LEU A 429 -7.19 12.61 -7.63
CA LEU A 429 -6.19 11.75 -7.02
C LEU A 429 -5.39 11.00 -8.10
N MET A 430 -6.05 10.47 -9.14
CA MET A 430 -5.39 9.92 -10.32
C MET A 430 -4.55 10.96 -11.08
N ALA A 431 -5.07 12.18 -11.27
CA ALA A 431 -4.34 13.26 -11.92
C ALA A 431 -3.10 13.69 -11.09
N TYR A 432 -3.26 13.75 -9.77
CA TYR A 432 -2.20 14.02 -8.82
C TYR A 432 -1.14 12.92 -8.84
N GLU A 433 -1.53 11.64 -8.83
CA GLU A 433 -0.61 10.51 -8.94
C GLU A 433 0.20 10.54 -10.24
N ARG A 434 -0.45 10.92 -11.36
CA ARG A 434 0.24 11.11 -12.65
C ARG A 434 1.28 12.23 -12.60
N LEU A 435 1.02 13.32 -11.86
CA LEU A 435 1.96 14.43 -11.71
C LEU A 435 3.06 14.14 -10.69
N ARG A 436 2.76 13.36 -9.64
CA ARG A 436 3.68 13.07 -8.55
C ARG A 436 4.86 12.21 -8.98
N LYS A 437 4.66 11.30 -9.95
CA LYS A 437 5.73 10.48 -10.51
C LYS A 437 5.98 10.96 -11.94
N PRO A 438 6.78 12.02 -12.17
CA PRO A 438 7.29 12.26 -13.51
C PRO A 438 7.98 10.96 -13.93
N VAL A 439 7.37 10.27 -14.90
CA VAL A 439 7.86 8.95 -15.32
C VAL A 439 9.28 9.17 -15.79
N THR A 440 10.23 8.75 -14.96
CA THR A 440 11.65 8.89 -15.27
C THR A 440 11.87 8.18 -16.60
N ARG A 441 12.78 8.70 -17.43
CA ARG A 441 13.05 8.07 -18.74
C ARG A 441 13.36 6.59 -18.57
N SER A 442 14.07 6.24 -17.50
CA SER A 442 14.33 4.87 -17.04
C SER A 442 13.05 4.07 -16.82
N GLN A 443 12.06 4.61 -16.11
CA GLN A 443 10.78 3.94 -15.89
C GLN A 443 10.01 3.71 -17.18
N LYS A 444 10.07 4.63 -18.15
CA LYS A 444 9.47 4.42 -19.48
C LYS A 444 10.08 3.21 -20.17
N TRP A 445 11.41 3.10 -20.15
CA TRP A 445 12.11 1.94 -20.70
C TRP A 445 11.70 0.63 -20.02
N VAL A 446 11.63 0.63 -18.68
CA VAL A 446 11.16 -0.53 -17.93
C VAL A 446 9.75 -0.94 -18.38
N ASN A 447 8.82 0.01 -18.50
CA ASN A 447 7.45 -0.28 -18.92
C ASN A 447 7.37 -0.83 -20.36
N ILE A 448 8.17 -0.28 -21.28
CA ILE A 448 8.24 -0.78 -22.67
C ILE A 448 8.75 -2.22 -22.69
N VAL A 449 9.82 -2.49 -21.96
CA VAL A 449 10.43 -3.82 -21.90
C VAL A 449 9.50 -4.84 -21.23
N THR A 450 8.79 -4.47 -20.17
CA THR A 450 7.75 -5.31 -19.54
C THR A 450 6.58 -5.59 -20.50
N ALA A 451 6.20 -4.62 -21.33
CA ALA A 451 5.16 -4.85 -22.34
C ALA A 451 5.65 -5.82 -23.44
N MET A 452 6.91 -5.70 -23.85
CA MET A 452 7.53 -6.61 -24.82
C MET A 452 7.65 -8.04 -24.28
N SER A 453 8.03 -8.22 -23.02
CA SER A 453 8.12 -9.55 -22.41
C SER A 453 6.73 -10.19 -22.26
N THR A 454 5.72 -9.43 -21.85
CA THR A 454 4.34 -9.91 -21.80
C THR A 454 3.87 -10.40 -23.17
N ALA A 455 4.17 -9.65 -24.23
CA ALA A 455 3.87 -10.08 -25.60
C ALA A 455 4.66 -11.34 -25.99
N ALA A 456 5.93 -11.45 -25.60
CA ALA A 456 6.76 -12.63 -25.85
C ALA A 456 6.22 -13.89 -25.16
N ILE A 457 5.68 -13.79 -23.94
CA ILE A 457 5.01 -14.92 -23.25
C ILE A 457 3.82 -15.41 -24.05
N VAL A 458 2.94 -14.50 -24.50
CA VAL A 458 1.75 -14.88 -25.27
C VAL A 458 2.17 -15.53 -26.60
N ILE A 459 3.17 -14.96 -27.28
CA ILE A 459 3.70 -15.50 -28.52
C ILE A 459 4.34 -16.88 -28.32
N SER A 460 5.10 -17.09 -27.23
CA SER A 460 5.71 -18.40 -26.94
C SER A 460 4.67 -19.48 -26.68
N PHE A 461 3.56 -19.16 -26.01
CA PHE A 461 2.45 -20.11 -25.83
C PHE A 461 1.78 -20.48 -27.17
N ILE A 462 1.62 -19.50 -28.08
CA ILE A 462 1.07 -19.76 -29.41
C ILE A 462 2.02 -20.66 -30.21
N PHE A 463 3.33 -20.38 -30.18
CA PHE A 463 4.33 -21.19 -30.87
C PHE A 463 4.42 -22.62 -30.32
N LEU A 464 4.30 -22.78 -29.00
CA LEU A 464 4.22 -24.10 -28.38
C LEU A 464 3.01 -24.90 -28.87
N GLY A 465 1.84 -24.27 -28.98
CA GLY A 465 0.65 -24.94 -29.53
C GLY A 465 0.83 -25.32 -31.00
N LEU A 466 1.37 -24.39 -31.80
CA LEU A 466 1.58 -24.63 -33.24
C LEU A 466 2.67 -25.66 -33.51
N SER A 467 3.71 -25.75 -32.69
CA SER A 467 4.79 -26.73 -32.87
C SER A 467 4.34 -28.16 -32.59
N LEU A 468 3.34 -28.33 -31.71
CA LEU A 468 2.71 -29.63 -31.49
C LEU A 468 1.86 -30.09 -32.69
N ASP A 469 1.23 -29.15 -33.39
CA ASP A 469 0.33 -29.45 -34.51
C ASP A 469 1.02 -29.50 -35.88
N ILE A 470 2.03 -28.65 -36.11
CA ILE A 470 2.66 -28.43 -37.42
C ILE A 470 4.14 -28.82 -37.35
N ASP A 471 4.47 -29.98 -37.91
CA ASP A 471 5.82 -30.55 -38.04
C ASP A 471 6.71 -30.29 -36.79
N PRO A 472 6.57 -31.14 -35.76
CA PRO A 472 7.32 -30.98 -34.51
C PRO A 472 8.84 -31.10 -34.70
N THR A 473 9.29 -31.57 -35.86
CA THR A 473 10.72 -31.73 -36.17
C THR A 473 11.34 -30.53 -36.88
N TRP A 474 10.55 -29.49 -37.17
CA TRP A 474 11.06 -28.32 -37.85
C TRP A 474 12.03 -27.53 -36.97
N THR A 475 13.28 -27.38 -37.41
CA THR A 475 14.34 -26.66 -36.68
C THR A 475 13.99 -25.18 -36.43
N GLY A 476 13.04 -24.61 -37.19
CA GLY A 476 12.57 -23.24 -37.00
C GLY A 476 11.98 -22.98 -35.62
N TRP A 477 11.38 -24.00 -34.98
CA TRP A 477 10.80 -23.87 -33.64
C TRP A 477 11.86 -23.51 -32.59
N ILE A 478 13.03 -24.15 -32.65
CA ILE A 478 14.16 -23.87 -31.73
C ILE A 478 14.65 -22.43 -31.87
N VAL A 479 14.67 -21.89 -33.10
CA VAL A 479 15.08 -20.50 -33.35
C VAL A 479 14.06 -19.52 -32.75
N LEU A 480 12.77 -19.79 -32.91
CA LEU A 480 11.70 -18.95 -32.35
C LEU A 480 11.70 -18.97 -30.82
N GLU A 481 11.88 -20.14 -30.21
CA GLU A 481 12.03 -20.30 -28.76
C GLU A 481 13.26 -19.54 -28.24
N GLY A 482 14.39 -19.65 -28.93
CA GLY A 482 15.61 -18.91 -28.60
C GLY A 482 15.43 -17.39 -28.66
N LEU A 483 14.66 -16.88 -29.63
CA LEU A 483 14.34 -15.45 -29.73
C LEU A 483 13.46 -14.98 -28.55
N CYS A 484 12.44 -15.77 -28.16
CA CYS A 484 11.62 -15.45 -26.99
C CYS A 484 12.46 -15.47 -25.69
N ALA A 485 13.32 -16.48 -25.52
CA ALA A 485 14.23 -16.56 -24.37
C ALA A 485 15.17 -15.34 -24.31
N ALA A 486 15.68 -14.87 -25.45
CA ALA A 486 16.52 -13.67 -25.52
C ALA A 486 15.78 -12.40 -25.05
N VAL A 487 14.48 -12.26 -25.34
CA VAL A 487 13.65 -11.14 -24.86
C VAL A 487 13.51 -11.17 -23.33
N PHE A 488 13.28 -12.34 -22.73
CA PHE A 488 13.19 -12.48 -21.27
C PHE A 488 14.52 -12.15 -20.58
N VAL A 489 15.64 -12.64 -21.12
CA VAL A 489 16.96 -12.29 -20.60
C VAL A 489 17.22 -10.79 -20.72
N ALA A 490 16.87 -10.17 -21.86
CA ALA A 490 17.01 -8.73 -22.05
C ALA A 490 16.18 -7.93 -21.05
N GLU A 491 14.96 -8.38 -20.74
CA GLU A 491 14.12 -7.76 -19.70
C GLU A 491 14.78 -7.78 -18.33
N VAL A 492 15.23 -8.95 -17.87
CA VAL A 492 15.89 -9.09 -16.58
C VAL A 492 17.14 -8.21 -16.51
N VAL A 493 17.94 -8.15 -17.58
CA VAL A 493 19.14 -7.32 -17.64
C VAL A 493 18.80 -5.82 -17.57
N VAL A 494 17.82 -5.36 -18.35
CA VAL A 494 17.41 -3.94 -18.36
C VAL A 494 16.80 -3.54 -17.02
N LYS A 495 15.90 -4.35 -16.45
CA LYS A 495 15.31 -4.07 -15.13
C LYS A 495 16.37 -4.05 -14.03
N SER A 496 17.28 -5.03 -14.02
CA SER A 496 18.39 -5.08 -13.06
C SER A 496 19.33 -3.87 -13.16
N TYR A 497 19.55 -3.38 -14.38
CA TYR A 497 20.36 -2.18 -14.61
C TYR A 497 19.66 -0.89 -14.16
N VAL A 498 18.36 -0.76 -14.44
CA VAL A 498 17.59 0.46 -14.13
C VAL A 498 17.26 0.57 -12.64
N LEU A 499 16.86 -0.54 -11.99
CA LEU A 499 16.37 -0.52 -10.60
C LEU A 499 17.48 -0.68 -9.55
N THR A 500 18.73 -0.83 -9.97
CA THR A 500 19.88 -1.32 -9.19
C THR A 500 19.67 -2.74 -8.66
N PRO A 501 20.70 -3.61 -8.59
CA PRO A 501 20.50 -5.01 -8.18
C PRO A 501 19.88 -5.14 -6.77
N ARG A 502 20.30 -4.27 -5.84
CA ARG A 502 19.76 -4.24 -4.48
C ARG A 502 18.30 -3.79 -4.46
N GLY A 503 17.93 -2.82 -5.31
CA GLY A 503 16.55 -2.39 -5.49
C GLY A 503 15.68 -3.48 -6.12
N TYR A 504 16.21 -4.15 -7.14
CA TYR A 504 15.53 -5.19 -7.92
C TYR A 504 15.19 -6.43 -7.07
N PHE A 505 16.15 -6.94 -6.29
CA PHE A 505 15.99 -8.19 -5.53
C PHE A 505 15.51 -8.00 -4.08
N CYS A 506 15.81 -6.87 -3.44
CA CYS A 506 15.61 -6.73 -1.99
C CYS A 506 14.69 -5.57 -1.58
N ALA A 507 14.37 -4.63 -2.46
CA ALA A 507 13.63 -3.43 -2.07
C ALA A 507 12.17 -3.46 -2.56
N GLY A 508 11.27 -3.81 -1.64
CA GLY A 508 9.83 -3.56 -1.78
C GLY A 508 9.01 -4.75 -2.25
N ARG A 509 7.69 -4.52 -2.33
CA ARG A 509 6.67 -5.51 -2.67
C ARG A 509 6.85 -6.12 -4.07
N GLU A 510 7.49 -5.40 -4.98
CA GLU A 510 7.74 -5.83 -6.36
C GLU A 510 8.90 -6.84 -6.49
N SER A 511 9.68 -7.08 -5.42
CA SER A 511 10.85 -7.97 -5.50
C SER A 511 10.46 -9.43 -5.79
N VAL A 512 9.30 -9.88 -5.31
CA VAL A 512 8.78 -11.23 -5.53
C VAL A 512 8.46 -11.44 -7.01
N TRP A 513 7.84 -10.43 -7.65
CA TRP A 513 7.54 -10.46 -9.08
C TRP A 513 8.82 -10.42 -9.93
N ASN A 514 9.79 -9.57 -9.56
CA ASN A 514 11.09 -9.52 -10.22
C ASN A 514 11.86 -10.85 -10.12
N LEU A 515 11.78 -11.53 -8.96
CA LEU A 515 12.39 -12.85 -8.77
C LEU A 515 11.71 -13.91 -9.64
N PHE A 516 10.38 -13.83 -9.77
CA PHE A 516 9.61 -14.68 -10.66
C PHE A 516 10.02 -14.47 -12.13
N ASP A 517 10.21 -13.23 -12.58
CA ASP A 517 10.71 -12.94 -13.94
C ASP A 517 12.10 -13.56 -14.20
N VAL A 518 13.00 -13.53 -13.20
CA VAL A 518 14.32 -14.20 -13.30
C VAL A 518 14.15 -15.71 -13.42
N PHE A 519 13.27 -16.29 -12.62
CA PHE A 519 12.98 -17.72 -12.66
C PHE A 519 12.45 -18.14 -14.03
N LEU A 520 11.47 -17.42 -14.58
CA LEU A 520 10.94 -17.68 -15.94
C LEU A 520 12.01 -17.57 -17.01
N SER A 521 12.86 -16.54 -16.92
CA SER A 521 13.98 -16.36 -17.85
C SER A 521 14.97 -17.52 -17.79
N MET A 522 15.27 -18.03 -16.58
CA MET A 522 16.14 -19.18 -16.39
C MET A 522 15.55 -20.46 -16.98
N VAL A 523 14.25 -20.71 -16.78
CA VAL A 523 13.56 -21.86 -17.35
C VAL A 523 13.61 -21.83 -18.87
N ALA A 524 13.29 -20.68 -19.49
CA ALA A 524 13.32 -20.53 -20.95
C ALA A 524 14.72 -20.75 -21.54
N VAL A 525 15.77 -20.25 -20.86
CA VAL A 525 17.16 -20.48 -21.29
C VAL A 525 17.56 -21.95 -21.14
N CYS A 526 17.21 -22.59 -20.03
CA CYS A 526 17.49 -24.01 -19.81
C CYS A 526 16.80 -24.90 -20.86
N GLU A 527 15.52 -24.64 -21.15
CA GLU A 527 14.76 -25.34 -22.18
C GLU A 527 15.41 -25.17 -23.56
N THR A 528 15.78 -23.95 -23.93
CA THR A 528 16.48 -23.66 -25.19
C THR A 528 17.81 -24.42 -25.28
N ILE A 529 18.59 -24.46 -24.20
CA ILE A 529 19.87 -25.20 -24.16
C ILE A 529 19.62 -26.71 -24.34
N LEU A 530 18.62 -27.28 -23.64
CA LEU A 530 18.29 -28.69 -23.78
C LEU A 530 17.85 -29.03 -25.20
N ASN A 531 17.01 -28.19 -25.83
CA ASN A 531 16.56 -28.37 -27.21
C ASN A 531 17.75 -28.33 -28.20
N ILE A 532 18.73 -27.45 -27.98
CA ILE A 532 19.96 -27.41 -28.78
C ILE A 532 20.79 -28.69 -28.58
N VAL A 533 20.97 -29.14 -27.34
CA VAL A 533 21.74 -30.35 -27.03
C VAL A 533 21.11 -31.58 -27.69
N PHE A 534 19.79 -31.77 -27.55
CA PHE A 534 19.11 -32.90 -28.18
C PHE A 534 19.11 -32.83 -29.71
N ALA A 535 19.00 -31.64 -30.29
CA ALA A 535 19.12 -31.46 -31.74
C ALA A 535 20.51 -31.83 -32.27
N THR A 536 21.57 -31.65 -31.46
CA THR A 536 22.94 -32.03 -31.85
C THR A 536 23.20 -33.54 -31.84
N GLU A 537 22.45 -34.34 -31.07
CA GLU A 537 22.68 -35.80 -30.99
C GLU A 537 22.09 -36.57 -32.18
N GLY A 538 21.08 -36.02 -32.86
CA GLY A 538 20.39 -36.69 -33.97
C GLY A 538 20.98 -36.41 -35.37
N SER A 539 21.95 -35.50 -35.49
CA SER A 539 22.54 -35.13 -36.77
C SER A 539 24.04 -35.35 -36.76
N GLU A 540 24.55 -36.22 -37.64
CA GLU A 540 25.95 -36.17 -38.09
C GLU A 540 26.21 -34.76 -38.64
N MET A 541 26.55 -33.82 -37.76
CA MET A 541 26.69 -32.41 -38.10
C MET A 541 27.88 -32.21 -39.02
N ARG A 542 27.62 -31.74 -40.25
CA ARG A 542 28.62 -31.05 -41.05
C ARG A 542 28.91 -29.69 -40.37
N PRO A 543 30.13 -29.43 -39.87
CA PRO A 543 30.46 -28.29 -39.01
C PRO A 543 30.35 -26.89 -39.68
N GLY A 544 29.93 -26.77 -40.94
CA GLY A 544 29.94 -25.50 -41.68
C GLY A 544 28.74 -24.57 -41.43
N PHE A 545 27.57 -25.08 -41.04
CA PHE A 545 26.33 -24.28 -41.07
C PHE A 545 26.11 -23.41 -39.82
N LEU A 546 26.51 -23.90 -38.63
CA LEU A 546 26.37 -23.17 -37.37
C LEU A 546 27.32 -21.95 -37.27
N TRP A 547 28.48 -21.99 -37.96
CA TRP A 547 29.43 -20.88 -37.98
C TRP A 547 28.96 -19.69 -38.84
N TRP A 548 28.20 -19.94 -39.91
CA TRP A 548 27.74 -18.88 -40.83
C TRP A 548 26.59 -18.04 -40.25
N SER A 549 25.69 -18.64 -39.45
CA SER A 549 24.55 -17.91 -38.87
C SER A 549 24.93 -17.07 -37.65
N TRP A 550 25.93 -17.48 -36.87
CA TRP A 550 26.38 -16.74 -35.68
C TRP A 550 27.45 -15.70 -36.00
N GLY A 551 28.29 -15.93 -37.02
CA GLY A 551 29.34 -14.99 -37.42
C GLY A 551 28.85 -13.65 -37.97
N GLN A 552 27.59 -13.55 -38.40
CA GLN A 552 27.04 -12.35 -39.03
C GLN A 552 26.09 -11.54 -38.14
N PHE A 553 25.68 -12.09 -36.99
CA PHE A 553 24.83 -11.39 -36.01
C PHE A 553 25.61 -10.77 -34.84
N ASP A 554 26.85 -11.18 -34.60
CA ASP A 554 27.64 -10.78 -33.44
C ASP A 554 28.84 -9.88 -33.82
N LEU A 555 28.60 -8.57 -33.96
CA LEU A 555 29.48 -7.51 -33.41
C LEU A 555 28.92 -6.09 -33.67
N GLU A 556 28.33 -5.83 -34.83
CA GLU A 556 28.01 -4.45 -35.23
C GLU A 556 26.81 -3.86 -34.46
N LEU A 557 25.77 -4.66 -34.17
CA LEU A 557 24.60 -4.18 -33.44
C LEU A 557 24.90 -3.90 -31.96
N ALA A 558 25.77 -4.71 -31.35
CA ALA A 558 26.25 -4.48 -29.99
C ALA A 558 27.21 -3.29 -29.93
N CYS A 559 28.12 -3.13 -30.88
CA CYS A 559 29.08 -2.02 -30.90
C CYS A 559 28.42 -0.66 -31.14
N HIS A 560 27.35 -0.57 -31.95
CA HIS A 560 26.64 0.70 -32.16
C HIS A 560 25.79 1.15 -30.96
N GLY A 561 25.23 0.22 -30.17
CA GLY A 561 24.51 0.56 -28.94
C GLY A 561 25.43 0.91 -27.76
N LEU A 562 26.64 0.33 -27.71
CA LEU A 562 27.58 0.45 -26.59
C LEU A 562 28.47 1.71 -26.62
N SER A 563 28.51 2.46 -27.74
CA SER A 563 29.29 3.70 -27.86
C SER A 563 28.83 4.82 -26.91
N CYS A 564 27.62 4.73 -26.33
CA CYS A 564 27.07 5.74 -25.41
C CYS A 564 27.27 5.40 -23.91
N ILE A 565 27.84 4.24 -23.57
CA ILE A 565 27.88 3.74 -22.18
C ILE A 565 29.33 3.73 -21.68
N GLY A 566 29.58 4.51 -20.61
CA GLY A 566 30.90 4.66 -19.99
C GLY A 566 31.63 3.34 -19.76
N THR A 567 32.95 3.36 -20.03
CA THR A 567 33.86 2.21 -20.21
C THR A 567 33.85 1.15 -19.10
N ARG A 568 33.59 1.54 -17.84
CA ARG A 568 33.54 0.59 -16.72
C ARG A 568 32.29 -0.30 -16.72
N LYS A 569 31.17 0.16 -17.30
CA LYS A 569 29.89 -0.56 -17.34
C LYS A 569 29.80 -1.50 -18.55
N ALA A 570 30.35 -1.08 -19.70
CA ALA A 570 30.53 -1.95 -20.87
C ALA A 570 31.39 -3.18 -20.53
N ALA A 571 32.42 -3.02 -19.70
CA ALA A 571 33.27 -4.12 -19.25
C ALA A 571 32.52 -5.20 -18.43
N LEU A 572 31.48 -4.82 -17.68
CA LEU A 572 30.68 -5.76 -16.87
C LEU A 572 29.70 -6.56 -17.73
N LEU A 573 29.08 -5.92 -18.72
CA LEU A 573 28.26 -6.58 -19.73
C LEU A 573 29.08 -7.50 -20.63
N LEU A 574 30.26 -7.05 -21.09
CA LEU A 574 31.19 -7.91 -21.82
C LEU A 574 31.70 -9.07 -20.97
N ARG A 575 31.88 -8.89 -19.66
CA ARG A 575 32.22 -10.00 -18.75
C ARG A 575 31.07 -10.99 -18.61
N GLY A 576 29.83 -10.53 -18.52
CA GLY A 576 28.64 -11.39 -18.51
C GLY A 576 28.49 -12.19 -19.81
N LEU A 577 28.60 -11.53 -20.97
CA LEU A 577 28.57 -12.19 -22.28
C LEU A 577 29.76 -13.13 -22.49
N ARG A 578 30.95 -12.77 -21.99
CA ARG A 578 32.11 -13.67 -21.98
C ARG A 578 31.91 -14.85 -21.04
N LEU A 579 31.26 -14.68 -19.89
CA LEU A 579 30.95 -15.78 -18.97
C LEU A 579 29.92 -16.73 -19.59
N ALA A 580 28.88 -16.21 -20.23
CA ALA A 580 27.92 -17.01 -20.98
C ALA A 580 28.60 -17.77 -22.13
N ARG A 581 29.47 -17.10 -22.89
CA ARG A 581 30.29 -17.73 -23.94
C ARG A 581 31.26 -18.77 -23.38
N ILE A 582 31.92 -18.50 -22.25
CA ILE A 582 32.85 -19.43 -21.59
C ILE A 582 32.08 -20.64 -21.07
N LEU A 583 30.89 -20.46 -20.49
CA LEU A 583 30.05 -21.58 -20.06
C LEU A 583 29.62 -22.42 -21.27
N LEU A 584 29.18 -21.79 -22.36
CA LEU A 584 28.85 -22.50 -23.61
C LEU A 584 30.05 -23.26 -24.19
N LEU A 585 31.24 -22.66 -24.20
CA LEU A 585 32.48 -23.30 -24.66
C LEU A 585 32.95 -24.41 -23.70
N PHE A 586 32.79 -24.22 -22.39
CA PHE A 586 33.14 -25.21 -21.37
C PHE A 586 32.26 -26.46 -21.47
N PHE A 587 30.97 -26.30 -21.77
CA PHE A 587 30.08 -27.42 -22.07
C PHE A 587 30.39 -28.06 -23.43
N ALA A 588 30.83 -27.28 -24.43
CA ALA A 588 31.25 -27.81 -25.73
C ALA A 588 32.57 -28.59 -25.66
N GLN A 589 33.49 -28.23 -24.76
CA GLN A 589 34.84 -28.80 -24.68
C GLN A 589 34.93 -30.04 -23.77
N ARG A 590 33.87 -30.35 -23.00
CA ARG A 590 33.82 -31.52 -22.09
C ARG A 590 33.39 -32.84 -22.76
N ARG A 591 33.29 -32.87 -24.10
CA ARG A 591 33.04 -34.08 -24.90
C ARG A 591 34.21 -34.31 -25.88
N GLU A 592 35.35 -34.77 -25.35
CA GLU A 592 36.23 -35.66 -26.12
C GLU A 592 36.03 -37.08 -25.56
N PRO A 593 35.77 -38.08 -26.40
CA PRO A 593 35.53 -39.45 -25.96
C PRO A 593 36.84 -40.14 -25.57
N THR A 594 36.84 -40.82 -24.41
CA THR A 594 37.60 -42.06 -24.21
C THR A 594 36.69 -43.24 -24.47
#